data_AF-A0A348Z4L7-F1
#
_entry.id   AF-A0A348Z4L7-F1
#
_cell.length_a   1.000
_cell.length_b   1.000
_cell.length_c   1.000
_cell.angle_alpha   90.00
_cell.angle_beta   90.00
_cell.angle_gamma   90.00
#
_symmetry.space_group_name_H-M   'P 1'
#
loop_
_entity.id
_entity.type
_entity.pdbx_description
1 polymer ?
#
loop_
_entity_poly.entity_id
_entity_poly.type
_entity_poly.pdbx_seq_one_letter_code
_entity_poly.pdbx_strand_id
1 'polypeptide(L)'
;MNYRKKIRKVNKIKIFVVAITLISTLFILVGCKSNSEEERDPIINNYTSAVIEKNNNIYIFDEHEEYLEGVGDLHRLKELSALSNDWSNIAFKYLDEKDKINIYSMKDEEYKVLQIKDIGENQISNISWMNNKLVVHLYIDPITTKYLIYDADTLELLNSCEGILIDVLNEGNTLVYGKASNGVTNIYFNDSQIISLEDSGEVLLKGKVSPKKDEIAFITFSFDKEKLTQCEYLYRGKIENGKIKDVFKTVKPYEINGDMVYEGDELVIYSQEGNYLVEDEEFIEEENEEMKKKLNENSMKLKNMLKNTFESESINENLSWNEIGVFNITWFTR
;
A
#
# COMPACT_ATOMS: atom_id res chain seq x y z
N MET A 1 72.63 -20.37 -46.08
CA MET A 1 71.40 -20.42 -46.90
C MET A 1 70.64 -19.11 -46.68
N ASN A 2 70.56 -18.28 -47.72
CA ASN A 2 69.94 -16.95 -47.67
C ASN A 2 68.41 -17.06 -47.55
N TYR A 3 67.82 -16.48 -46.50
CA TYR A 3 66.41 -16.11 -46.51
C TYR A 3 66.29 -14.59 -46.37
N ARG A 4 66.19 -13.91 -47.51
CA ARG A 4 65.70 -12.52 -47.58
C ARG A 4 64.20 -12.53 -47.31
N LYS A 5 63.74 -11.91 -46.22
CA LYS A 5 62.32 -11.53 -46.04
C LYS A 5 62.20 -10.01 -46.15
N LYS A 6 61.58 -9.55 -47.23
CA LYS A 6 61.20 -8.15 -47.48
C LYS A 6 60.27 -7.68 -46.34
N ILE A 7 60.70 -6.70 -45.56
CA ILE A 7 59.80 -5.94 -44.68
C ILE A 7 58.97 -5.01 -45.59
N ARG A 8 57.69 -5.33 -45.77
CA ARG A 8 56.73 -4.42 -46.40
C ARG A 8 56.61 -3.19 -45.50
N LYS A 9 56.91 -2.00 -46.04
CA LYS A 9 56.54 -0.71 -45.42
C LYS A 9 55.03 -0.71 -45.24
N VAL A 10 54.57 -0.95 -44.01
CA VAL A 10 53.15 -0.78 -43.67
C VAL A 10 52.88 0.73 -43.75
N ASN A 11 51.97 1.09 -44.64
CA ASN A 11 51.63 2.48 -44.91
C ASN A 11 50.97 3.04 -43.64
N LYS A 12 51.64 3.93 -42.90
CA LYS A 12 51.16 4.48 -41.61
C LYS A 12 49.75 5.08 -41.72
N ILE A 13 49.37 5.53 -42.92
CA ILE A 13 48.04 6.04 -43.26
C ILE A 13 46.96 4.95 -43.14
N LYS A 14 47.23 3.70 -43.53
CA LYS A 14 46.24 2.61 -43.39
C LYS A 14 46.01 2.20 -41.94
N ILE A 15 47.05 2.27 -41.10
CA ILE A 15 46.91 2.02 -39.65
C ILE A 15 46.08 3.15 -39.00
N PHE A 16 46.32 4.40 -39.41
CA PHE A 16 45.59 5.55 -38.88
C PHE A 16 44.11 5.54 -39.29
N VAL A 17 43.80 5.14 -40.53
CA VAL A 17 42.42 4.98 -40.99
C VAL A 17 41.71 3.86 -40.21
N VAL A 18 42.35 2.70 -40.03
CA VAL A 18 41.76 1.59 -39.25
C VAL A 18 41.55 1.96 -37.78
N ALA A 19 42.47 2.74 -37.19
CA ALA A 19 42.32 3.23 -35.83
C ALA A 19 41.17 4.24 -35.69
N ILE A 20 40.99 5.13 -36.67
CA ILE A 20 39.86 6.07 -36.70
C ILE A 20 38.54 5.32 -36.90
N THR A 21 38.47 4.31 -37.76
CA THR A 21 37.24 3.51 -37.91
C THR A 21 36.90 2.72 -36.65
N LEU A 22 37.88 2.19 -35.94
CA LEU A 22 37.67 1.50 -34.66
C LEU A 22 37.18 2.45 -33.56
N ILE A 23 37.72 3.67 -33.51
CA ILE A 23 37.30 4.71 -32.56
C ILE A 23 35.89 5.22 -32.92
N SER A 24 35.57 5.43 -34.20
CA SER A 24 34.23 5.85 -34.60
C SER A 24 33.18 4.75 -34.42
N THR A 25 33.52 3.47 -34.56
CA THR A 25 32.61 2.38 -34.13
C THR A 25 32.43 2.32 -32.62
N LEU A 26 33.44 2.68 -31.83
CA LEU A 26 33.30 2.82 -30.37
C LEU A 26 32.35 3.98 -30.01
N PHE A 27 32.40 5.11 -30.74
CA PHE A 27 31.49 6.23 -30.50
C PHE A 27 30.07 6.00 -31.04
N ILE A 28 29.88 5.18 -32.07
CA ILE A 28 28.53 4.78 -32.52
C ILE A 28 27.89 3.81 -31.50
N LEU A 29 28.69 3.00 -30.79
CA LEU A 29 28.22 2.18 -29.67
C LEU A 29 27.95 2.97 -28.38
N VAL A 30 28.51 4.18 -28.21
CA VAL A 30 28.23 5.07 -27.07
C VAL A 30 27.16 6.13 -27.41
N GLY A 31 26.79 6.26 -28.70
CA GLY A 31 25.84 7.26 -29.20
C GLY A 31 24.45 6.73 -29.59
N CYS A 32 24.23 5.42 -29.59
CA CYS A 32 22.87 4.87 -29.58
C CYS A 32 22.35 4.88 -28.14
N LYS A 33 21.82 6.03 -27.70
CA LYS A 33 20.66 6.00 -26.80
C LYS A 33 19.53 5.36 -27.59
N SER A 34 19.49 4.03 -27.59
CA SER A 34 18.19 3.38 -27.52
C SER A 34 17.51 3.98 -26.31
N ASN A 35 16.26 4.39 -26.46
CA ASN A 35 15.35 4.40 -25.34
C ASN A 35 15.40 2.96 -24.80
N SER A 36 16.29 2.71 -23.84
CA SER A 36 16.01 1.69 -22.86
C SER A 36 14.74 2.21 -22.23
N GLU A 37 13.61 1.59 -22.57
CA GLU A 37 12.71 1.15 -21.52
C GLU A 37 13.63 0.74 -20.38
N GLU A 38 13.74 1.59 -19.36
CA GLU A 38 14.15 1.09 -18.07
C GLU A 38 13.14 -0.01 -17.82
N GLU A 39 13.53 -1.26 -18.09
CA GLU A 39 12.97 -2.40 -17.38
C GLU A 39 13.08 -1.96 -15.94
N ARG A 40 11.96 -1.46 -15.41
CA ARG A 40 11.77 -1.36 -13.99
C ARG A 40 12.07 -2.76 -13.53
N ASP A 41 13.15 -2.94 -12.77
CA ASP A 41 13.16 -4.09 -11.90
C ASP A 41 11.88 -3.90 -11.07
N PRO A 42 10.83 -4.73 -11.28
CA PRO A 42 9.65 -4.61 -10.46
C PRO A 42 10.16 -4.67 -9.03
N ILE A 43 9.62 -3.84 -8.13
CA ILE A 43 9.90 -4.00 -6.71
C ILE A 43 9.40 -5.41 -6.39
N ILE A 44 10.31 -6.39 -6.41
CA ILE A 44 10.01 -7.76 -6.04
C ILE A 44 9.87 -7.68 -4.53
N ASN A 45 8.67 -7.34 -4.07
CA ASN A 45 8.24 -7.60 -2.71
C ASN A 45 8.30 -9.11 -2.56
N ASN A 46 9.45 -9.60 -2.14
CA ASN A 46 9.66 -10.97 -1.77
C ASN A 46 8.82 -11.18 -0.52
N TYR A 47 7.55 -11.56 -0.69
CA TYR A 47 6.58 -11.78 0.39
C TYR A 47 6.98 -12.98 1.25
N THR A 48 8.07 -12.83 2.02
CA THR A 48 8.70 -13.87 2.85
C THR A 48 8.00 -14.03 4.19
N SER A 49 7.18 -13.07 4.59
CA SER A 49 6.48 -13.08 5.88
C SER A 49 5.02 -12.72 5.73
N ALA A 50 4.20 -13.13 6.72
CA ALA A 50 2.78 -12.77 6.78
C ALA A 50 2.32 -12.55 8.21
N VAL A 51 1.41 -11.58 8.39
CA VAL A 51 0.56 -11.50 9.58
C VAL A 51 -0.78 -12.11 9.23
N ILE A 52 -1.29 -13.00 10.06
CA ILE A 52 -2.58 -13.66 9.86
C ILE A 52 -3.44 -13.62 11.13
N GLU A 53 -4.75 -13.69 10.95
CA GLU A 53 -5.69 -13.91 12.04
C GLU A 53 -6.28 -15.32 11.99
N LYS A 54 -6.25 -16.03 13.11
CA LYS A 54 -6.90 -17.34 13.28
C LYS A 54 -7.47 -17.48 14.68
N ASN A 55 -8.72 -17.89 14.79
CA ASN A 55 -9.42 -18.06 16.08
C ASN A 55 -9.32 -16.78 16.95
N ASN A 56 -9.47 -15.60 16.35
CA ASN A 56 -9.31 -14.28 16.98
C ASN A 56 -7.93 -14.08 17.66
N ASN A 57 -6.90 -14.77 17.19
CA ASN A 57 -5.52 -14.54 17.54
C ASN A 57 -4.73 -14.12 16.31
N ILE A 58 -3.67 -13.34 16.54
CA ILE A 58 -2.79 -12.85 15.50
C ILE A 58 -1.52 -13.69 15.52
N TYR A 59 -1.06 -14.12 14.36
CA TYR A 59 0.18 -14.87 14.20
C TYR A 59 1.09 -14.23 13.17
N ILE A 60 2.39 -14.29 13.42
CA ILE A 60 3.44 -13.91 12.49
C ILE A 60 4.04 -15.19 11.91
N PHE A 61 4.06 -15.25 10.59
CA PHE A 61 4.76 -16.25 9.81
C PHE A 61 6.02 -15.63 9.20
N ASP A 62 7.13 -16.34 9.29
CA ASP A 62 8.38 -16.02 8.62
C ASP A 62 8.90 -17.25 7.88
N GLU A 63 9.12 -17.13 6.57
CA GLU A 63 9.62 -18.21 5.71
C GLU A 63 11.05 -18.62 6.06
N HIS A 64 11.92 -17.66 6.40
CA HIS A 64 13.35 -17.90 6.57
C HIS A 64 13.65 -18.58 7.90
N GLU A 65 12.98 -18.13 8.95
CA GLU A 65 13.14 -18.67 10.30
C GLU A 65 12.19 -19.86 10.58
N GLU A 66 11.34 -20.20 9.61
CA GLU A 66 10.39 -21.31 9.63
C GLU A 66 9.49 -21.37 10.88
N TYR A 67 9.02 -20.22 11.37
CA TYR A 67 8.18 -20.17 12.56
C TYR A 67 6.79 -19.57 12.31
N LEU A 68 5.89 -19.95 13.22
CA LEU A 68 4.58 -19.34 13.41
C LEU A 68 4.47 -18.90 14.87
N GLU A 69 4.50 -17.60 15.12
CA GLU A 69 4.52 -17.03 16.47
C GLU A 69 3.21 -16.31 16.77
N GLY A 70 2.65 -16.56 17.96
CA GLY A 70 1.47 -15.85 18.43
C GLY A 70 1.79 -14.47 18.99
N VAL A 71 1.05 -13.46 18.56
CA VAL A 71 1.17 -12.08 19.08
C VAL A 71 0.21 -11.91 20.26
N GLY A 72 0.72 -11.33 21.35
CA GLY A 72 0.01 -11.01 22.57
C GLY A 72 -0.38 -12.23 23.41
N ASP A 73 -1.29 -12.03 24.36
CA ASP A 73 -1.84 -13.10 25.18
C ASP A 73 -2.80 -13.96 24.35
N LEU A 74 -2.40 -15.18 23.99
CA LEU A 74 -3.20 -16.09 23.17
C LEU A 74 -4.47 -16.60 23.85
N HIS A 75 -4.61 -16.42 25.17
CA HIS A 75 -5.82 -16.77 25.91
C HIS A 75 -6.91 -15.70 25.81
N ARG A 76 -6.57 -14.52 25.28
CA ARG A 76 -7.50 -13.40 25.10
C ARG A 76 -7.76 -13.18 23.61
N LEU A 77 -9.05 -13.12 23.29
CA LEU A 77 -9.52 -12.86 21.92
C LEU A 77 -9.16 -11.43 21.52
N LYS A 78 -8.72 -11.28 20.28
CA LYS A 78 -8.31 -10.03 19.66
C LYS A 78 -9.24 -9.67 18.52
N GLU A 79 -9.26 -8.38 18.21
CA GLU A 79 -9.95 -7.79 17.08
C GLU A 79 -9.17 -6.58 16.54
N LEU A 80 -9.52 -6.16 15.33
CA LEU A 80 -9.03 -4.95 14.68
C LEU A 80 -7.49 -4.89 14.60
N SER A 81 -6.87 -5.88 13.93
CA SER A 81 -5.41 -5.90 13.76
C SER A 81 -4.95 -5.07 12.55
N ALA A 82 -3.77 -4.45 12.67
CA ALA A 82 -3.14 -3.71 11.58
C ALA A 82 -1.62 -3.74 11.67
N LEU A 83 -0.96 -4.06 10.55
CA LEU A 83 0.50 -4.02 10.37
C LEU A 83 0.95 -2.61 9.94
N SER A 84 2.04 -2.10 10.53
CA SER A 84 2.61 -0.81 10.14
C SER A 84 3.17 -0.82 8.72
N ASN A 85 3.25 0.36 8.08
CA ASN A 85 3.67 0.46 6.68
C ASN A 85 5.13 -0.01 6.45
N ASP A 86 5.97 0.09 7.49
CA ASP A 86 7.35 -0.41 7.51
C ASP A 86 7.49 -1.83 8.07
N TRP A 87 6.36 -2.50 8.34
CA TRP A 87 6.29 -3.87 8.84
C TRP A 87 7.07 -4.12 10.14
N SER A 88 7.19 -3.09 10.98
CA SER A 88 7.88 -3.17 12.27
C SER A 88 6.94 -3.41 13.45
N ASN A 89 5.68 -2.98 13.34
CA ASN A 89 4.73 -2.97 14.44
C ASN A 89 3.37 -3.58 14.04
N ILE A 90 2.74 -4.26 14.99
CA ILE A 90 1.36 -4.74 14.87
C ILE A 90 0.52 -4.07 15.94
N ALA A 91 -0.50 -3.31 15.53
CA ALA A 91 -1.50 -2.76 16.44
C ALA A 91 -2.73 -3.66 16.48
N PHE A 92 -3.31 -3.87 17.66
CA PHE A 92 -4.52 -4.65 17.84
C PHE A 92 -5.26 -4.27 19.13
N LYS A 93 -6.52 -4.66 19.23
CA LYS A 93 -7.36 -4.47 20.42
C LYS A 93 -7.78 -5.83 20.98
N TYR A 94 -7.78 -5.99 22.30
CA TYR A 94 -8.43 -7.15 22.91
C TYR A 94 -9.95 -6.93 22.93
N LEU A 95 -10.71 -7.99 22.67
CA LEU A 95 -12.16 -7.94 22.59
C LEU A 95 -12.82 -7.44 23.90
N ASP A 96 -12.21 -7.76 25.05
CA ASP A 96 -12.67 -7.36 26.38
C ASP A 96 -12.20 -5.95 26.81
N GLU A 97 -11.40 -5.27 26.01
CA GLU A 97 -10.94 -3.90 26.27
C GLU A 97 -11.70 -2.92 25.38
N LYS A 98 -12.31 -1.87 25.95
CA LYS A 98 -13.10 -0.90 25.15
C LYS A 98 -12.22 0.13 24.45
N ASP A 99 -11.18 0.60 25.12
CA ASP A 99 -10.50 1.87 24.84
C ASP A 99 -8.96 1.77 24.82
N LYS A 100 -8.44 0.54 24.75
CA LYS A 100 -7.01 0.26 24.70
C LYS A 100 -6.62 -0.36 23.38
N ILE A 101 -5.47 0.05 22.89
CA ILE A 101 -4.82 -0.52 21.71
C ILE A 101 -3.42 -0.98 22.13
N ASN A 102 -3.11 -2.21 21.82
CA ASN A 102 -1.81 -2.82 22.06
C ASN A 102 -0.99 -2.66 20.77
N ILE A 103 0.26 -2.24 20.90
CA ILE A 103 1.20 -2.08 19.79
C ILE A 103 2.38 -2.99 20.10
N TYR A 104 2.54 -4.04 19.31
CA TYR A 104 3.64 -5.00 19.40
C TYR A 104 4.77 -4.60 18.44
N SER A 105 5.97 -4.34 18.97
CA SER A 105 7.17 -4.20 18.16
C SER A 105 7.70 -5.59 17.83
N MET A 106 7.69 -5.96 16.54
CA MET A 106 8.27 -7.24 16.12
C MET A 106 9.80 -7.22 16.10
N LYS A 107 10.42 -6.06 16.29
CA LYS A 107 11.88 -5.91 16.35
C LYS A 107 12.41 -6.13 17.76
N ASP A 108 11.71 -5.55 18.74
CA ASP A 108 12.13 -5.56 20.14
C ASP A 108 11.36 -6.60 20.97
N GLU A 109 10.32 -7.22 20.38
CA GLU A 109 9.41 -8.18 21.02
C GLU A 109 8.69 -7.59 22.26
N GLU A 110 8.49 -6.26 22.25
CA GLU A 110 7.88 -5.52 23.35
C GLU A 110 6.50 -4.96 22.99
N TYR A 111 5.66 -4.76 24.00
CA TYR A 111 4.32 -4.18 23.86
C TYR A 111 4.26 -2.78 24.49
N LYS A 112 3.65 -1.86 23.75
CA LYS A 112 3.13 -0.59 24.27
C LYS A 112 1.60 -0.64 24.30
N VAL A 113 1.00 0.05 25.25
CA VAL A 113 -0.45 0.16 25.35
C VAL A 113 -0.86 1.62 25.21
N LEU A 114 -1.55 1.93 24.13
CA LEU A 114 -2.20 3.22 23.92
C LEU A 114 -3.57 3.21 24.59
N GLN A 115 -3.79 4.15 25.52
CA GLN A 115 -5.08 4.40 26.14
C GLN A 115 -5.78 5.56 25.42
N ILE A 116 -6.91 5.28 24.77
CA ILE A 116 -7.74 6.31 24.13
C ILE A 116 -8.51 7.05 25.22
N LYS A 117 -8.24 8.35 25.37
CA LYS A 117 -8.94 9.21 26.33
C LYS A 117 -10.26 9.69 25.76
N ASP A 118 -11.23 9.90 26.65
CA ASP A 118 -12.51 10.56 26.33
C ASP A 118 -13.30 9.92 25.19
N ILE A 119 -13.24 8.59 25.07
CA ILE A 119 -13.98 7.85 24.01
C ILE A 119 -15.51 8.01 24.14
N GLY A 120 -16.01 8.30 25.35
CA GLY A 120 -17.43 8.52 25.61
C GLY A 120 -18.30 7.33 25.18
N GLU A 121 -19.34 7.61 24.40
CA GLU A 121 -20.23 6.61 23.79
C GLU A 121 -19.65 6.01 22.50
N ASN A 122 -18.62 6.63 21.92
CA ASN A 122 -17.99 6.14 20.70
C ASN A 122 -17.29 4.80 20.96
N GLN A 123 -17.11 4.04 19.89
CA GLN A 123 -16.41 2.75 19.90
C GLN A 123 -15.28 2.79 18.88
N ILE A 124 -14.15 2.15 19.23
CA ILE A 124 -13.09 1.88 18.26
C ILE A 124 -13.68 0.89 17.25
N SER A 125 -13.82 1.33 16.00
CA SER A 125 -14.38 0.51 14.92
C SER A 125 -13.33 -0.11 14.03
N ASN A 126 -12.15 0.52 13.94
CA ASN A 126 -11.02 0.00 13.17
C ASN A 126 -9.70 0.62 13.63
N ILE A 127 -8.60 -0.02 13.24
CA ILE A 127 -7.23 0.44 13.44
C ILE A 127 -6.50 0.31 12.10
N SER A 128 -5.71 1.30 11.73
CA SER A 128 -4.89 1.25 10.50
C SER A 128 -3.61 2.04 10.68
N TRP A 129 -2.72 1.96 9.69
CA TRP A 129 -1.48 2.73 9.66
C TRP A 129 -1.41 3.60 8.42
N MET A 130 -1.00 4.86 8.59
CA MET A 130 -0.75 5.77 7.48
C MET A 130 0.55 6.52 7.73
N ASN A 131 1.52 6.33 6.83
CA ASN A 131 2.84 6.94 6.90
C ASN A 131 3.50 6.73 8.29
N ASN A 132 3.42 5.48 8.79
CA ASN A 132 3.90 5.03 10.11
C ASN A 132 3.27 5.74 11.31
N LYS A 133 2.12 6.41 11.13
CA LYS A 133 1.28 6.88 12.24
C LYS A 133 0.13 5.92 12.46
N LEU A 134 -0.18 5.67 13.73
CA LEU A 134 -1.29 4.83 14.11
C LEU A 134 -2.59 5.64 13.96
N VAL A 135 -3.50 5.12 13.15
CA VAL A 135 -4.80 5.73 12.89
C VAL A 135 -5.87 4.91 13.60
N VAL A 136 -6.56 5.54 14.54
CA VAL A 136 -7.65 4.93 15.31
C VAL A 136 -8.97 5.46 14.80
N HIS A 137 -9.82 4.56 14.32
CA HIS A 137 -11.13 4.91 13.77
C HIS A 137 -12.17 4.77 14.88
N LEU A 138 -12.90 5.84 15.13
CA LEU A 138 -14.00 5.89 16.07
C LEU A 138 -15.31 6.01 15.30
N TYR A 139 -16.22 5.08 15.56
CA TYR A 139 -17.59 5.18 15.10
C TYR A 139 -18.34 6.21 15.93
N ILE A 140 -18.88 7.24 15.27
CA ILE A 140 -19.77 8.23 15.88
C ILE A 140 -21.22 7.88 15.53
N ASP A 141 -21.53 7.80 14.24
CA ASP A 141 -22.86 7.48 13.71
C ASP A 141 -22.74 6.83 12.32
N PRO A 142 -23.84 6.38 11.68
CA PRO A 142 -23.77 5.68 10.39
C PRO A 142 -23.15 6.48 9.24
N ILE A 143 -23.04 7.81 9.35
CA ILE A 143 -22.55 8.70 8.29
C ILE A 143 -21.26 9.43 8.67
N THR A 144 -20.83 9.35 9.94
CA THR A 144 -19.69 10.09 10.47
C THR A 144 -18.72 9.14 11.18
N THR A 145 -17.48 9.08 10.68
CA THR A 145 -16.35 8.45 11.35
C THR A 145 -15.39 9.52 11.85
N LYS A 146 -14.82 9.33 13.04
CA LYS A 146 -13.74 10.18 13.55
C LYS A 146 -12.42 9.41 13.54
N TYR A 147 -11.36 10.07 13.10
CA TYR A 147 -10.02 9.52 13.08
C TYR A 147 -9.17 10.25 14.10
N LEU A 148 -8.45 9.47 14.90
CA LEU A 148 -7.42 9.96 15.82
C LEU A 148 -6.06 9.48 15.33
N ILE A 149 -5.12 10.39 15.19
CA ILE A 149 -3.79 10.11 14.65
C ILE A 149 -2.78 10.17 15.79
N TYR A 150 -2.13 9.05 16.04
CA TYR A 150 -1.16 8.91 17.11
C TYR A 150 0.25 8.67 16.58
N ASP A 151 1.21 9.21 17.31
CA ASP A 151 2.58 8.75 17.23
C ASP A 151 2.71 7.43 18.00
N ALA A 152 3.08 6.34 17.32
CA ALA A 152 3.14 5.01 17.95
C ALA A 152 4.30 4.86 18.94
N ASP A 153 5.34 5.71 18.83
CA ASP A 153 6.50 5.63 19.71
C ASP A 153 6.26 6.31 21.05
N THR A 154 5.72 7.52 20.99
CA THR A 154 5.45 8.39 22.14
C THR A 154 4.03 8.22 22.70
N LEU A 155 3.12 7.62 21.93
CA LEU A 155 1.70 7.47 22.23
C LEU A 155 0.94 8.81 22.29
N GLU A 156 1.54 9.89 21.77
CA GLU A 156 0.92 11.21 21.76
C GLU A 156 -0.11 11.32 20.63
N LEU A 157 -1.27 11.92 20.95
CA LEU A 157 -2.27 12.30 19.94
C LEU A 157 -1.73 13.49 19.16
N LEU A 158 -1.49 13.29 17.88
CA LEU A 158 -0.95 14.32 16.98
C LEU A 158 -2.06 15.19 16.40
N ASN A 159 -3.14 14.56 15.93
CA ASN A 159 -4.22 15.26 15.23
C ASN A 159 -5.50 14.42 15.19
N SER A 160 -6.62 15.02 14.77
CA SER A 160 -7.89 14.31 14.57
C SER A 160 -8.78 14.99 13.53
N CYS A 161 -9.61 14.23 12.84
CA CYS A 161 -10.63 14.75 11.94
C CYS A 161 -11.91 13.90 11.98
N GLU A 162 -13.01 14.47 11.50
CA GLU A 162 -14.28 13.76 11.27
C GLU A 162 -14.53 13.69 9.76
N GLY A 163 -15.14 12.63 9.25
CA GLY A 163 -15.39 12.45 7.81
C GLY A 163 -14.79 11.15 7.30
N ILE A 164 -14.06 11.23 6.18
CA ILE A 164 -13.30 10.12 5.58
C ILE A 164 -11.85 10.59 5.40
N LEU A 165 -10.92 9.96 6.12
CA LEU A 165 -9.49 10.29 6.06
C LEU A 165 -8.90 9.80 4.73
N ILE A 166 -8.21 10.69 4.03
CA ILE A 166 -7.51 10.43 2.77
C ILE A 166 -6.03 10.16 3.05
N ASP A 167 -5.35 11.06 3.77
CA ASP A 167 -3.92 10.90 4.04
C ASP A 167 -3.45 11.66 5.29
N VAL A 168 -2.27 11.29 5.78
CA VAL A 168 -1.62 11.84 6.97
C VAL A 168 -0.25 12.39 6.59
N LEU A 169 -0.13 13.70 6.39
CA LEU A 169 1.08 14.36 5.92
C LEU A 169 1.86 15.00 7.07
N ASN A 170 3.12 15.37 6.79
CA ASN A 170 3.98 16.14 7.69
C ASN A 170 4.06 15.54 9.10
N GLU A 171 4.38 14.23 9.18
CA GLU A 171 4.52 13.48 10.43
C GLU A 171 3.25 13.48 11.30
N GLY A 172 2.06 13.63 10.70
CA GLY A 172 0.78 13.67 11.43
C GLY A 172 0.20 15.06 11.66
N ASN A 173 0.96 16.11 11.37
CA ASN A 173 0.52 17.49 11.60
C ASN A 173 -0.48 18.01 10.56
N THR A 174 -0.60 17.35 9.42
CA THR A 174 -1.51 17.77 8.34
C THR A 174 -2.36 16.60 7.89
N LEU A 175 -3.67 16.72 8.04
CA LEU A 175 -4.63 15.70 7.61
C LEU A 175 -5.29 16.13 6.32
N VAL A 176 -5.50 15.15 5.44
CA VAL A 176 -6.29 15.30 4.23
C VAL A 176 -7.54 14.46 4.43
N TYR A 177 -8.71 15.06 4.36
CA TYR A 177 -9.94 14.32 4.60
C TYR A 177 -11.13 14.92 3.86
N GLY A 178 -12.14 14.10 3.58
CA GLY A 178 -13.39 14.55 3.00
C GLY A 178 -14.54 14.55 4.00
N LYS A 179 -15.47 15.50 3.86
CA LYS A 179 -16.74 15.55 4.58
C LYS A 179 -17.88 15.79 3.59
N ALA A 180 -18.96 15.02 3.72
CA ALA A 180 -20.19 15.28 2.99
C ALA A 180 -21.06 16.27 3.77
N SER A 181 -21.50 17.36 3.12
CA SER A 181 -22.45 18.32 3.68
C SER A 181 -23.55 18.58 2.66
N ASN A 182 -24.81 18.37 3.04
CA ASN A 182 -25.98 18.50 2.15
C ASN A 182 -25.86 17.71 0.83
N GLY A 183 -25.26 16.51 0.90
CA GLY A 183 -25.03 15.66 -0.27
C GLY A 183 -23.84 16.07 -1.15
N VAL A 184 -23.08 17.09 -0.75
CA VAL A 184 -21.88 17.56 -1.46
C VAL A 184 -20.63 17.14 -0.70
N THR A 185 -19.76 16.38 -1.36
CA THR A 185 -18.46 15.97 -0.81
C THR A 185 -17.44 17.11 -0.95
N ASN A 186 -16.86 17.52 0.17
CA ASN A 186 -15.83 18.55 0.25
C ASN A 186 -14.53 17.93 0.79
N ILE A 187 -13.38 18.32 0.26
CA ILE A 187 -12.07 17.85 0.75
C ILE A 187 -11.36 19.02 1.44
N TYR A 188 -10.63 18.70 2.51
CA TYR A 188 -9.95 19.64 3.39
C TYR A 188 -8.49 19.25 3.59
N PHE A 189 -7.62 20.25 3.75
CA PHE A 189 -6.35 20.13 4.45
C PHE A 189 -6.50 20.73 5.84
N ASN A 190 -6.42 19.89 6.89
CA ASN A 190 -6.87 20.23 8.23
C ASN A 190 -8.27 20.86 8.16
N ASP A 191 -8.44 22.14 8.46
CA ASP A 191 -9.75 22.80 8.40
C ASP A 191 -9.94 23.73 7.19
N SER A 192 -8.96 23.77 6.29
CA SER A 192 -9.05 24.57 5.06
C SER A 192 -9.63 23.73 3.93
N GLN A 193 -10.82 24.10 3.47
CA GLN A 193 -11.44 23.46 2.31
C GLN A 193 -10.61 23.72 1.05
N ILE A 194 -10.27 22.66 0.33
CA ILE A 194 -9.44 22.72 -0.88
C ILE A 194 -10.22 22.47 -2.17
N ILE A 195 -11.33 21.73 -2.09
CA ILE A 195 -12.28 21.53 -3.20
C ILE A 195 -13.68 21.18 -2.66
N SER A 196 -14.69 21.53 -3.44
CA SER A 196 -16.06 20.99 -3.34
C SER A 196 -16.33 20.22 -4.64
N LEU A 197 -16.76 18.97 -4.55
CA LEU A 197 -17.26 18.26 -5.74
C LEU A 197 -18.59 18.87 -6.16
N GLU A 198 -18.80 19.04 -7.46
CA GLU A 198 -20.02 19.67 -7.99
C GLU A 198 -21.22 18.70 -7.97
N ASP A 199 -20.95 17.40 -8.11
CA ASP A 199 -21.97 16.36 -8.21
C ASP A 199 -22.54 15.99 -6.84
N SER A 200 -23.79 16.40 -6.60
CA SER A 200 -24.52 16.01 -5.40
C SER A 200 -24.82 14.50 -5.40
N GLY A 201 -24.54 13.82 -4.29
CA GLY A 201 -24.82 12.39 -4.10
C GLY A 201 -23.61 11.48 -4.25
N GLU A 202 -22.44 12.02 -4.64
CA GLU A 202 -21.19 11.28 -4.58
C GLU A 202 -20.61 11.27 -3.17
N VAL A 203 -20.16 10.09 -2.72
CA VAL A 203 -19.57 9.88 -1.41
C VAL A 203 -18.11 9.49 -1.58
N LEU A 204 -17.20 10.16 -0.86
CA LEU A 204 -15.79 9.80 -0.82
C LEU A 204 -15.60 8.43 -0.17
N LEU A 205 -14.85 7.55 -0.81
CA LEU A 205 -14.47 6.24 -0.26
C LEU A 205 -13.06 6.25 0.34
N LYS A 206 -12.07 6.68 -0.45
CA LYS A 206 -10.65 6.69 -0.08
C LYS A 206 -9.85 7.57 -1.03
N GLY A 207 -8.58 7.82 -0.72
CA GLY A 207 -7.66 8.47 -1.64
C GLY A 207 -6.23 8.45 -1.11
N LYS A 208 -5.35 9.15 -1.82
CA LYS A 208 -3.94 9.29 -1.48
C LYS A 208 -3.39 10.61 -2.01
N VAL A 209 -2.41 11.19 -1.33
CA VAL A 209 -1.64 12.33 -1.84
C VAL A 209 -0.28 11.86 -2.31
N SER A 210 0.21 12.42 -3.41
CA SER A 210 1.54 12.08 -3.94
C SER A 210 2.64 12.39 -2.90
N PRO A 211 3.76 11.66 -2.88
CA PRO A 211 4.87 11.94 -1.97
C PRO A 211 5.42 13.37 -2.12
N LYS A 212 5.38 13.91 -3.35
CA LYS A 212 5.76 15.28 -3.68
C LYS A 212 4.72 16.33 -3.27
N LYS A 213 3.52 15.91 -2.87
CA LYS A 213 2.38 16.76 -2.45
C LYS A 213 1.91 17.73 -3.53
N ASP A 214 2.11 17.36 -4.78
CA ASP A 214 1.73 18.09 -5.98
C ASP A 214 0.52 17.47 -6.70
N GLU A 215 0.11 16.25 -6.32
CA GLU A 215 -1.08 15.58 -6.83
C GLU A 215 -1.87 14.93 -5.68
N ILE A 216 -3.18 14.84 -5.86
CA ILE A 216 -4.09 14.03 -5.03
C ILE A 216 -4.97 13.18 -5.93
N ALA A 217 -5.16 11.93 -5.53
CA ALA A 217 -6.10 11.02 -6.14
C ALA A 217 -7.11 10.53 -5.09
N PHE A 218 -8.37 10.39 -5.49
CA PHE A 218 -9.41 9.87 -4.60
C PHE A 218 -10.54 9.20 -5.35
N ILE A 219 -11.13 8.18 -4.74
CA ILE A 219 -12.26 7.42 -5.28
C ILE A 219 -13.54 7.88 -4.61
N THR A 220 -14.57 8.17 -5.40
CA THR A 220 -15.93 8.36 -4.94
C THR A 220 -16.84 7.24 -5.43
N PHE A 221 -17.97 7.10 -4.73
CA PHE A 221 -19.06 6.21 -5.08
C PHE A 221 -20.34 7.01 -5.30
N SER A 222 -21.12 6.61 -6.29
CA SER A 222 -22.45 7.13 -6.54
C SER A 222 -23.43 5.99 -6.80
N PHE A 223 -24.68 6.18 -6.37
CA PHE A 223 -25.77 5.25 -6.64
C PHE A 223 -26.93 5.98 -7.33
N ASP A 224 -27.16 5.64 -8.60
CA ASP A 224 -28.32 6.11 -9.36
C ASP A 224 -29.52 5.23 -8.98
N LYS A 225 -30.41 5.78 -8.14
CA LYS A 225 -31.61 5.08 -7.67
C LYS A 225 -32.59 4.77 -8.79
N GLU A 226 -32.63 5.56 -9.86
CA GLU A 226 -33.57 5.37 -10.96
C GLU A 226 -33.11 4.24 -11.86
N LYS A 227 -31.81 4.16 -12.13
CA LYS A 227 -31.21 3.10 -12.96
C LYS A 227 -30.82 1.86 -12.17
N LEU A 228 -30.83 1.94 -10.84
CA LEU A 228 -30.29 0.91 -9.93
C LEU A 228 -28.84 0.56 -10.27
N THR A 229 -28.06 1.55 -10.72
CA THR A 229 -26.66 1.39 -11.10
C THR A 229 -25.75 2.06 -10.10
N GLN A 230 -24.67 1.37 -9.77
CA GLN A 230 -23.57 1.88 -8.96
C GLN A 230 -22.42 2.28 -9.88
N CYS A 231 -21.83 3.44 -9.62
CA CYS A 231 -20.65 3.90 -10.35
C CYS A 231 -19.61 4.41 -9.36
N GLU A 232 -18.37 3.96 -9.53
CA GLU A 232 -17.22 4.50 -8.84
C GLU A 232 -16.42 5.38 -9.80
N TYR A 233 -15.89 6.47 -9.27
CA TYR A 233 -15.09 7.42 -10.04
C TYR A 233 -13.74 7.62 -9.38
N LEU A 234 -12.69 7.58 -10.18
CA LEU A 234 -11.36 8.04 -9.77
C LEU A 234 -11.22 9.51 -10.16
N TYR A 235 -10.93 10.34 -9.17
CA TYR A 235 -10.55 11.73 -9.35
C TYR A 235 -9.04 11.88 -9.19
N ARG A 236 -8.41 12.67 -10.05
CA ARG A 236 -7.01 13.10 -9.93
C ARG A 236 -6.95 14.62 -10.09
N GLY A 237 -6.15 15.30 -9.28
CA GLY A 237 -6.01 16.75 -9.38
C GLY A 237 -4.67 17.24 -8.86
N LYS A 238 -4.20 18.37 -9.40
CA LYS A 238 -2.95 19.01 -9.00
C LYS A 238 -3.16 19.88 -7.78
N ILE A 239 -2.23 19.81 -6.84
CA ILE A 239 -2.21 20.66 -5.65
C ILE A 239 -1.38 21.91 -5.96
N GLU A 240 -2.03 23.06 -6.03
CA GLU A 240 -1.39 24.36 -6.24
C GLU A 240 -1.88 25.39 -5.23
N ASN A 241 -0.95 26.03 -4.50
CA ASN A 241 -1.26 27.08 -3.52
C ASN A 241 -2.35 26.66 -2.50
N GLY A 242 -2.32 25.39 -2.08
CA GLY A 242 -3.29 24.84 -1.12
C GLY A 242 -4.69 24.62 -1.69
N LYS A 243 -4.86 24.58 -3.02
CA LYS A 243 -6.11 24.21 -3.70
C LYS A 243 -5.87 23.08 -4.69
N ILE A 244 -6.94 22.38 -5.05
CA ILE A 244 -6.90 21.38 -6.11
C ILE A 244 -7.35 22.03 -7.43
N LYS A 245 -6.57 21.81 -8.49
CA LYS A 245 -6.86 22.26 -9.86
C LYS A 245 -6.75 21.11 -10.85
N ASP A 246 -7.19 21.35 -12.08
CA ASP A 246 -7.11 20.41 -13.21
C ASP A 246 -7.66 19.03 -12.85
N VAL A 247 -8.83 19.03 -12.21
CA VAL A 247 -9.43 17.80 -11.69
C VAL A 247 -9.96 16.98 -12.85
N PHE A 248 -9.39 15.80 -13.01
CA PHE A 248 -9.84 14.78 -13.95
C PHE A 248 -10.71 13.75 -13.24
N LYS A 249 -11.79 13.32 -13.89
CA LYS A 249 -12.73 12.32 -13.39
C LYS A 249 -12.81 11.17 -14.40
N THR A 250 -12.49 9.97 -13.93
CA THR A 250 -12.50 8.75 -14.74
C THR A 250 -13.44 7.73 -14.12
N VAL A 251 -14.19 7.00 -14.95
CA VAL A 251 -15.02 5.88 -14.47
C VAL A 251 -14.10 4.74 -14.07
N LYS A 252 -14.19 4.32 -12.81
CA LYS A 252 -13.40 3.22 -12.28
C LYS A 252 -14.16 1.90 -12.45
N PRO A 253 -13.57 0.86 -13.08
CA PRO A 253 -14.15 -0.48 -13.09
C PRO A 253 -14.38 -1.00 -11.67
N TYR A 254 -15.52 -1.65 -11.41
CA TYR A 254 -15.87 -2.10 -10.06
C TYR A 254 -14.99 -3.28 -9.61
N GLU A 255 -14.40 -4.01 -10.55
CA GLU A 255 -13.48 -5.12 -10.31
C GLU A 255 -12.17 -4.66 -9.64
N ILE A 256 -11.75 -3.42 -9.90
CA ILE A 256 -10.46 -2.90 -9.44
C ILE A 256 -10.58 -2.38 -7.99
N ASN A 257 -10.69 -3.25 -7.00
CA ASN A 257 -10.83 -2.83 -5.60
C ASN A 257 -9.56 -3.07 -4.79
N GLY A 258 -8.82 -2.00 -4.53
CA GLY A 258 -7.52 -2.11 -3.88
C GLY A 258 -7.04 -0.83 -3.18
N ASP A 259 -5.93 -0.91 -2.48
CA ASP A 259 -5.32 0.25 -1.83
C ASP A 259 -4.62 1.13 -2.85
N MET A 260 -4.82 2.44 -2.71
CA MET A 260 -4.28 3.44 -3.62
C MET A 260 -2.94 3.94 -3.09
N VAL A 261 -1.89 3.81 -3.91
CA VAL A 261 -0.52 4.14 -3.54
C VAL A 261 0.13 4.92 -4.68
N TYR A 262 1.05 5.80 -4.33
CA TYR A 262 1.94 6.42 -5.30
C TYR A 262 3.31 5.74 -5.26
N GLU A 263 3.70 5.12 -6.37
CA GLU A 263 5.06 4.62 -6.59
C GLU A 263 5.86 5.70 -7.33
N GLY A 264 6.56 6.53 -6.56
CA GLY A 264 7.19 7.74 -7.11
C GLY A 264 6.13 8.73 -7.58
N ASP A 265 6.03 8.91 -8.89
CA ASP A 265 5.07 9.82 -9.54
C ASP A 265 3.83 9.10 -10.09
N GLU A 266 3.78 7.77 -9.96
CA GLU A 266 2.75 6.95 -10.60
C GLU A 266 1.72 6.47 -9.59
N LEU A 267 0.46 6.50 -10.02
CA LEU A 267 -0.65 6.05 -9.21
C LEU A 267 -0.93 4.58 -9.50
N VAL A 268 -0.84 3.75 -8.46
CA VAL A 268 -1.08 2.30 -8.53
C VAL A 268 -2.20 1.93 -7.56
N ILE A 269 -3.06 0.99 -7.98
CA ILE A 269 -4.07 0.37 -7.12
C ILE A 269 -3.70 -1.10 -6.91
N TYR A 270 -3.34 -1.47 -5.68
CA TYR A 270 -3.03 -2.85 -5.28
C TYR A 270 -4.30 -3.57 -4.82
N SER A 271 -4.79 -4.52 -5.60
CA SER A 271 -5.93 -5.36 -5.23
C SER A 271 -5.49 -6.80 -4.94
N GLN A 272 -6.41 -7.61 -4.40
CA GLN A 272 -6.18 -9.06 -4.27
C GLN A 272 -6.15 -9.78 -5.63
N GLU A 273 -6.79 -9.19 -6.65
CA GLU A 273 -6.94 -9.79 -7.99
C GLU A 273 -5.79 -9.38 -8.93
N GLY A 274 -5.17 -8.22 -8.69
CA GLY A 274 -4.07 -7.70 -9.48
C GLY A 274 -3.60 -6.31 -9.05
N ASN A 275 -2.52 -5.85 -9.65
CA ASN A 275 -2.02 -4.49 -9.48
C ASN A 275 -2.35 -3.69 -10.73
N TYR A 276 -2.81 -2.46 -10.58
CA TYR A 276 -3.26 -1.64 -11.70
C TYR A 276 -2.57 -0.29 -11.70
N LEU A 277 -1.77 -0.02 -12.72
CA LEU A 277 -1.22 1.31 -13.01
C LEU A 277 -2.32 2.19 -13.60
N VAL A 278 -2.42 3.43 -13.13
CA VAL A 278 -3.37 4.42 -13.65
C VAL A 278 -2.64 5.46 -14.51
N GLU A 279 -2.78 5.36 -15.82
CA GLU A 279 -2.16 6.25 -16.82
C GLU A 279 -3.23 6.78 -17.78
N ASP A 280 -3.26 8.09 -18.03
CA ASP A 280 -4.13 8.73 -19.03
C ASP A 280 -5.61 8.26 -19.03
N GLU A 281 -6.18 8.04 -17.84
CA GLU A 281 -7.56 7.54 -17.59
C GLU A 281 -7.77 6.03 -17.84
N GLU A 282 -6.73 5.28 -18.14
CA GLU A 282 -6.74 3.83 -18.27
C GLU A 282 -6.23 3.15 -17.00
N PHE A 283 -6.72 1.94 -16.75
CA PHE A 283 -6.25 1.06 -15.68
C PHE A 283 -5.55 -0.14 -16.32
N ILE A 284 -4.21 -0.12 -16.27
CA ILE A 284 -3.36 -1.11 -16.92
C ILE A 284 -2.96 -2.14 -15.87
N GLU A 285 -3.38 -3.40 -16.05
CA GLU A 285 -2.99 -4.49 -15.16
C GLU A 285 -1.49 -4.80 -15.32
N GLU A 286 -0.76 -4.74 -14.21
CA GLU A 286 0.64 -5.15 -14.15
C GLU A 286 0.72 -6.68 -13.92
N GLU A 287 1.13 -7.43 -14.95
CA GLU A 287 1.43 -8.84 -14.81
C GLU A 287 2.76 -9.05 -14.07
N ASN A 288 2.69 -9.55 -12.82
CA ASN A 288 3.86 -10.00 -12.08
C ASN A 288 3.78 -11.49 -11.75
N GLU A 289 4.04 -12.32 -12.76
CA GLU A 289 4.00 -13.78 -12.66
C GLU A 289 4.99 -14.34 -11.61
N GLU A 290 6.14 -13.72 -11.44
CA GLU A 290 7.14 -14.14 -10.45
C GLU A 290 6.65 -13.93 -9.01
N MET A 291 6.03 -12.78 -8.74
CA MET A 291 5.40 -12.48 -7.46
C MET A 291 4.24 -13.43 -7.17
N LYS A 292 3.34 -13.68 -8.15
CA LYS A 292 2.25 -14.64 -8.02
C LYS A 292 2.77 -16.04 -7.66
N LYS A 293 3.84 -16.48 -8.33
CA LYS A 293 4.48 -17.77 -8.05
C LYS A 293 5.02 -17.83 -6.62
N LYS A 294 5.78 -16.83 -6.18
CA LYS A 294 6.37 -16.79 -4.84
C LYS A 294 5.32 -16.72 -3.73
N LEU A 295 4.27 -15.92 -3.91
CA LEU A 295 3.14 -15.85 -3.00
C LEU A 295 2.46 -17.21 -2.83
N ASN A 296 2.31 -17.96 -3.91
CA ASN A 296 1.71 -19.29 -3.90
C ASN A 296 2.60 -20.30 -3.14
N GLU A 297 3.92 -20.29 -3.39
CA GLU A 297 4.89 -21.11 -2.66
C GLU A 297 4.85 -20.83 -1.15
N ASN A 298 4.87 -19.56 -0.75
CA ASN A 298 4.84 -19.16 0.65
C ASN A 298 3.49 -19.41 1.32
N SER A 299 2.39 -19.27 0.58
CA SER A 299 1.06 -19.67 1.02
C SER A 299 0.99 -21.16 1.37
N MET A 300 1.61 -22.03 0.56
CA MET A 300 1.68 -23.47 0.84
C MET A 300 2.52 -23.77 2.08
N LYS A 301 3.68 -23.10 2.24
CA LYS A 301 4.51 -23.22 3.44
C LYS A 301 3.75 -22.83 4.71
N LEU A 302 3.05 -21.69 4.67
CA LEU A 302 2.20 -21.23 5.77
C LEU A 302 1.10 -22.24 6.12
N LYS A 303 0.37 -22.79 5.13
CA LYS A 303 -0.64 -23.84 5.40
C LYS A 303 -0.04 -25.08 6.06
N ASN A 304 1.16 -25.48 5.65
CA ASN A 304 1.86 -26.61 6.25
C ASN A 304 2.28 -26.32 7.70
N MET A 305 2.75 -25.12 8.01
CA MET A 305 3.04 -24.73 9.40
C MET A 305 1.78 -24.65 10.26
N LEU A 306 0.68 -24.12 9.73
CA LEU A 306 -0.61 -24.09 10.42
C LEU A 306 -1.09 -25.51 10.74
N LYS A 307 -1.00 -26.43 9.78
CA LYS A 307 -1.36 -27.83 9.99
C LYS A 307 -0.55 -28.48 11.13
N ASN A 308 0.75 -28.20 11.18
CA ASN A 308 1.62 -28.74 12.23
C ASN A 308 1.37 -28.07 13.59
N THR A 309 0.98 -26.80 13.61
CA THR A 309 0.72 -26.06 14.85
C THR A 309 -0.65 -26.41 15.44
N PHE A 310 -1.66 -26.62 14.59
CA PHE A 310 -3.04 -26.93 14.95
C PHE A 310 -3.38 -28.37 14.58
N GLU A 311 -2.62 -29.34 15.09
CA GLU A 311 -2.73 -30.77 14.69
C GLU A 311 -4.13 -31.38 14.89
N SER A 312 -4.92 -30.85 15.82
CA SER A 312 -6.30 -31.28 16.06
C SER A 312 -7.30 -30.78 15.02
N GLU A 313 -6.90 -29.83 14.17
CA GLU A 313 -7.74 -29.24 13.14
C GLU A 313 -7.49 -29.88 11.76
N SER A 314 -8.54 -29.99 10.94
CA SER A 314 -8.42 -30.54 9.60
C SER A 314 -7.92 -29.47 8.61
N ILE A 315 -6.61 -29.22 8.63
CA ILE A 315 -5.94 -28.28 7.71
C ILE A 315 -5.29 -29.04 6.55
N ASN A 316 -5.61 -28.63 5.32
CA ASN A 316 -5.16 -29.23 4.06
C ASN A 316 -4.92 -28.11 3.03
N GLU A 317 -3.91 -28.29 2.17
CA GLU A 317 -3.58 -27.41 1.05
C GLU A 317 -4.80 -27.06 0.15
N ASN A 318 -5.73 -28.00 -0.04
CA ASN A 318 -6.93 -27.85 -0.87
C ASN A 318 -8.04 -27.00 -0.22
N LEU A 319 -8.01 -26.78 1.09
CA LEU A 319 -9.00 -25.96 1.77
C LEU A 319 -8.64 -24.48 1.59
N SER A 320 -9.63 -23.64 1.32
CA SER A 320 -9.47 -22.19 1.31
C SER A 320 -9.09 -21.66 2.70
N TRP A 321 -8.53 -20.45 2.76
CA TRP A 321 -8.16 -19.79 4.02
C TRP A 321 -9.36 -19.68 4.98
N ASN A 322 -10.53 -19.32 4.45
CA ASN A 322 -11.77 -19.22 5.22
C ASN A 322 -12.22 -20.59 5.78
N GLU A 323 -12.07 -21.68 5.02
CA GLU A 323 -12.41 -23.03 5.49
C GLU A 323 -11.52 -23.51 6.64
N ILE A 324 -10.27 -23.03 6.70
CA ILE A 324 -9.35 -23.31 7.82
C ILE A 324 -9.36 -22.22 8.90
N GLY A 325 -10.31 -21.29 8.83
CA GLY A 325 -10.52 -20.24 9.82
C GLY A 325 -9.38 -19.22 9.90
N VAL A 326 -8.71 -18.95 8.77
CA VAL A 326 -7.68 -17.92 8.63
C VAL A 326 -8.24 -16.73 7.86
N PHE A 327 -8.02 -15.53 8.39
CA PHE A 327 -8.50 -14.26 7.85
C PHE A 327 -7.40 -13.19 7.90
N ASN A 328 -7.65 -12.05 7.26
CA ASN A 328 -6.79 -10.85 7.31
C ASN A 328 -5.29 -11.10 7.04
N ILE A 329 -4.99 -11.94 6.03
CA ILE A 329 -3.62 -12.25 5.65
C ILE A 329 -2.98 -11.03 5.02
N THR A 330 -1.95 -10.48 5.67
CA THR A 330 -1.13 -9.38 5.15
C THR A 330 0.28 -9.87 4.91
N TRP A 331 0.68 -9.96 3.65
CA TRP A 331 2.02 -10.37 3.25
C TRP A 331 2.98 -9.19 3.22
N PHE A 332 4.23 -9.42 3.63
CA PHE A 332 5.27 -8.40 3.67
C PHE A 332 6.67 -9.00 3.48
N THR A 333 7.66 -8.14 3.30
CA THR A 333 9.06 -8.54 3.09
C THR A 333 9.87 -8.30 4.36
N ARG A 334 10.73 -9.26 4.72
CA ARG A 334 11.71 -9.15 5.80
C ARG A 334 13.11 -9.49 5.32
#